data_AF-A0AAV9MKA5-F1
#
_entry.id   AF-A0AAV9MKA5-F1
#
_cell.length_a   1.000
_cell.length_b   1.000
_cell.length_c   1.000
_cell.angle_alpha   90.00
_cell.angle_beta   90.00
_cell.angle_gamma   90.00
#
_symmetry.space_group_name_H-M   'P 1'
#
loop_
_entity.id
_entity.type
_entity.pdbx_description
1 polymer ?
#
loop_
_entity_poly.entity_id
_entity_poly.type
_entity_poly.pdbx_seq_one_letter_code
_entity_poly.pdbx_strand_id
1 'polypeptide(L)'
;MINQVIRGHRISFCDKELPFESRMHNKALHVTIMCQDKIVNRVLIDDGSGLNICPLSTLRQLKFDLGKLHQNQVNVRAFDGVQRNTLGAVNLDIQMGPAEFKVEFQVLDIITSYNLLLGRPFIHMAGVVPSTLHQLMKFVWKDQELVIYGEGSHSNRYAPIVDNVSRGCDFYTVELVNANGGAGKCHR
;
A
#
# COMPACT_ATOMS: atom_id res chain seq x y z
N MET A 1 -1.16 -34.41 -6.76
CA MET A 1 -2.50 -34.32 -7.39
C MET A 1 -2.69 -32.89 -7.88
N ILE A 2 -2.82 -32.66 -9.18
CA ILE A 2 -3.25 -31.36 -9.72
C ILE A 2 -4.60 -31.61 -10.38
N ASN A 3 -5.67 -31.31 -9.66
CA ASN A 3 -7.03 -31.37 -10.19
C ASN A 3 -7.64 -29.97 -10.07
N GLN A 4 -7.66 -29.25 -11.19
CA GLN A 4 -8.80 -28.48 -11.71
C GLN A 4 -8.28 -27.45 -12.71
N VAL A 5 -8.80 -27.49 -13.94
CA VAL A 5 -8.87 -26.29 -14.77
C VAL A 5 -9.95 -25.43 -14.12
N ILE A 6 -9.53 -24.45 -13.32
CA ILE A 6 -10.44 -23.52 -12.66
C ILE A 6 -11.04 -22.64 -13.76
N ARG A 7 -12.36 -22.74 -13.98
CA ARG A 7 -13.16 -21.68 -14.61
C ARG A 7 -13.19 -20.51 -13.64
N GLY A 8 -12.13 -19.72 -13.65
CA GLY A 8 -11.96 -18.53 -12.80
C GLY A 8 -11.48 -17.37 -13.65
N HIS A 9 -11.82 -16.15 -13.23
CA HIS A 9 -11.27 -14.93 -13.81
C HIS A 9 -9.74 -15.01 -13.75
N ARG A 10 -9.09 -15.07 -14.92
CA ARG A 10 -7.65 -15.24 -15.04
C ARG A 10 -6.99 -13.87 -15.20
N ILE A 11 -6.34 -13.41 -14.15
CA ILE A 11 -5.42 -12.27 -14.25
C ILE A 11 -4.15 -12.74 -14.94
N SER A 12 -3.72 -12.05 -15.99
CA SER A 12 -2.45 -12.32 -16.64
C SER A 12 -1.77 -11.03 -17.09
N PHE A 13 -0.45 -11.10 -17.22
CA PHE A 13 0.40 -10.02 -17.69
C PHE A 13 1.18 -10.47 -18.92
N CYS A 14 1.48 -9.57 -19.84
CA CYS A 14 2.26 -9.87 -21.03
C CYS A 14 3.25 -8.76 -21.39
N ASP A 15 4.23 -9.09 -22.24
CA ASP A 15 5.30 -8.15 -22.64
C ASP A 15 4.78 -6.87 -23.33
N LYS A 16 3.55 -6.87 -23.85
CA LYS A 16 2.90 -5.67 -24.43
C LYS A 16 2.49 -4.65 -23.38
N GLU A 17 2.36 -5.07 -22.13
CA GLU A 17 1.99 -4.24 -20.98
C GLU A 17 3.23 -3.74 -20.22
N LEU A 18 4.44 -4.04 -20.70
CA LEU A 18 5.65 -3.48 -20.13
C LEU A 18 5.70 -1.96 -20.35
N PRO A 19 6.25 -1.20 -19.39
CA PRO A 19 6.49 0.23 -19.59
C PRO A 19 7.54 0.47 -20.68
N PHE A 20 7.74 1.74 -21.06
CA PHE A 20 8.68 2.13 -22.11
C PHE A 20 10.10 1.61 -21.87
N GLU A 21 10.56 1.59 -20.62
CA GLU A 21 11.87 1.06 -20.25
C GLU A 21 11.96 -0.48 -20.29
N SER A 22 10.86 -1.15 -20.64
CA SER A 22 10.74 -2.60 -20.66
C SER A 22 11.19 -3.19 -19.32
N ARG A 23 12.06 -4.20 -19.35
CA ARG A 23 12.61 -4.87 -18.15
C ARG A 23 13.79 -4.13 -17.53
N MET A 24 14.18 -2.95 -18.04
CA MET A 24 15.42 -2.26 -17.66
C MET A 24 15.24 -1.26 -16.50
N HIS A 25 14.15 -1.36 -15.74
CA HIS A 25 13.88 -0.50 -14.59
C HIS A 25 13.88 -1.27 -13.26
N ASN A 26 14.11 -0.56 -12.16
CA ASN A 26 13.96 -1.08 -10.79
C ASN A 26 12.99 -0.22 -9.97
N LYS A 27 11.88 0.20 -10.59
CA LYS A 27 10.89 1.10 -9.99
C LYS A 27 9.99 0.32 -9.03
N ALA A 28 9.76 0.88 -7.83
CA ALA A 28 8.67 0.44 -6.97
C ALA A 28 7.31 0.84 -7.56
N LEU A 29 6.28 0.03 -7.34
CA LEU A 29 4.94 0.29 -7.88
C LEU A 29 4.22 1.34 -7.02
N HIS A 30 4.17 2.57 -7.52
CA HIS A 30 3.35 3.63 -6.95
C HIS A 30 2.10 3.82 -7.80
N VAL A 31 0.95 4.08 -7.18
CA VAL A 31 -0.30 4.39 -7.86
C VAL A 31 -0.93 5.67 -7.31
N THR A 32 -1.84 6.25 -8.10
CA THR A 32 -2.72 7.33 -7.66
C THR A 32 -4.10 6.77 -7.34
N ILE A 33 -4.65 7.12 -6.18
CA ILE A 33 -5.99 6.72 -5.76
C ILE A 33 -6.81 7.95 -5.33
N MET A 34 -8.12 7.76 -5.20
CA MET A 34 -8.97 8.66 -4.44
C MET A 34 -9.05 8.17 -3.00
N CYS A 35 -8.99 9.06 -2.02
CA CYS A 35 -9.14 8.76 -0.60
C CYS A 35 -9.88 9.93 0.06
N GLN A 36 -11.06 9.67 0.65
CA GLN A 36 -11.91 10.72 1.25
C GLN A 36 -12.11 11.93 0.31
N ASP A 37 -12.53 11.67 -0.93
CA ASP A 37 -12.74 12.68 -1.99
C ASP A 37 -11.50 13.50 -2.39
N LYS A 38 -10.29 13.05 -2.00
CA LYS A 38 -9.03 13.68 -2.37
C LYS A 38 -8.17 12.72 -3.19
N ILE A 39 -7.49 13.27 -4.19
CA ILE A 39 -6.47 12.52 -4.94
C ILE A 39 -5.25 12.33 -4.04
N VAL A 40 -4.81 11.09 -3.87
CA VAL A 40 -3.57 10.75 -3.18
C VAL A 40 -2.67 10.03 -4.17
N ASN A 41 -1.56 10.67 -4.51
CA ASN A 41 -0.49 10.10 -5.34
C ASN A 41 0.56 9.43 -4.45
N ARG A 42 1.58 8.81 -5.05
CA ARG A 42 2.66 8.09 -4.38
C ARG A 42 2.15 7.07 -3.37
N VAL A 43 1.09 6.35 -3.72
CA VAL A 43 0.62 5.22 -2.90
C VAL A 43 1.45 3.99 -3.28
N LEU A 44 2.30 3.56 -2.37
CA LEU A 44 3.16 2.41 -2.58
C LEU A 44 2.36 1.12 -2.42
N ILE A 45 2.46 0.22 -3.40
CA ILE A 45 1.96 -1.15 -3.32
C ILE A 45 3.12 -2.05 -2.93
N ASP A 46 3.05 -2.66 -1.74
CA ASP A 46 4.14 -3.45 -1.17
C ASP A 46 3.63 -4.79 -0.63
N ASP A 47 3.88 -5.87 -1.37
CA ASP A 47 3.52 -7.23 -0.99
C ASP A 47 4.43 -7.82 0.11
N GLY A 48 5.57 -7.18 0.39
CA GLY A 48 6.42 -7.49 1.54
C GLY A 48 5.85 -6.96 2.86
N SER A 49 5.01 -5.92 2.82
CA SER A 49 4.50 -5.29 4.03
C SER A 49 3.36 -6.08 4.67
N GLY A 50 3.47 -6.33 5.98
CA GLY A 50 2.40 -6.89 6.80
C GLY A 50 1.33 -5.88 7.21
N LEU A 51 1.50 -4.59 6.88
CA LEU A 51 0.62 -3.50 7.28
C LEU A 51 0.27 -2.59 6.12
N ASN A 52 -0.90 -1.96 6.21
CA ASN A 52 -1.12 -0.70 5.52
C ASN A 52 -0.66 0.44 6.42
N ILE A 53 0.08 1.41 5.88
CA ILE A 53 0.62 2.54 6.65
C ILE A 53 0.09 3.86 6.10
N CYS A 54 -0.34 4.72 7.02
CA CYS A 54 -0.61 6.13 6.75
C CYS A 54 0.39 6.99 7.54
N PRO A 55 1.36 7.64 6.88
CA PRO A 55 2.19 8.67 7.50
C PRO A 55 1.32 9.77 8.10
N LEU A 56 1.67 10.25 9.29
CA LEU A 56 0.95 11.32 9.99
C LEU A 56 0.85 12.59 9.13
N SER A 57 1.87 12.88 8.33
CA SER A 57 1.90 13.99 7.39
C SER A 57 0.77 13.91 6.36
N THR A 58 0.53 12.73 5.77
CA THR A 58 -0.56 12.49 4.83
C THR A 58 -1.91 12.57 5.52
N LEU A 59 -2.05 11.98 6.72
CA LEU A 59 -3.31 12.03 7.46
C LEU A 59 -3.74 13.47 7.80
N ARG A 60 -2.78 14.33 8.14
CA ARG A 60 -3.00 15.78 8.34
C ARG A 60 -3.44 16.48 7.05
N GLN A 61 -2.86 16.13 5.90
CA GLN A 61 -3.28 16.68 4.59
C GLN A 61 -4.69 16.21 4.19
N LEU A 62 -5.05 14.98 4.55
CA LEU A 62 -6.42 14.49 4.47
C LEU A 62 -7.37 15.23 5.41
N LYS A 63 -6.87 16.08 6.32
CA LYS A 63 -7.65 16.83 7.31
C LYS A 63 -8.47 15.91 8.21
N PHE A 64 -7.93 14.73 8.49
CA PHE A 64 -8.55 13.79 9.41
C PHE A 64 -8.39 14.29 10.86
N ASP A 65 -9.43 14.09 11.67
CA ASP A 65 -9.42 14.44 13.09
C ASP A 65 -8.64 13.39 13.88
N LEU A 66 -7.44 13.73 14.34
CA LEU A 66 -6.57 12.83 15.10
C LEU A 66 -7.20 12.34 16.42
N GLY A 67 -8.20 13.04 16.97
CA GLY A 67 -8.96 12.58 18.14
C GLY A 67 -9.81 11.34 17.85
N LYS A 68 -10.03 11.00 16.58
CA LYS A 68 -10.81 9.82 16.13
C LYS A 68 -9.95 8.61 15.80
N LEU A 69 -8.64 8.68 16.04
CA LEU A 69 -7.78 7.51 15.89
C LEU A 69 -8.24 6.40 16.84
N HIS A 70 -8.33 5.19 16.31
CA HIS A 70 -8.57 4.01 17.13
C HIS A 70 -7.33 3.76 18.00
N GLN A 71 -7.55 3.55 19.30
CA GLN A 71 -6.50 3.13 20.22
C GLN A 71 -6.10 1.69 19.91
N ASN A 72 -5.20 1.55 18.95
CA ASN A 72 -4.62 0.29 18.51
C ASN A 72 -3.11 0.52 18.35
N GLN A 73 -2.45 0.75 19.48
CA GLN A 73 -1.00 0.97 19.50
C GLN A 73 -0.31 -0.38 19.36
N VAL A 74 0.30 -0.59 18.20
CA VAL A 74 1.07 -1.77 17.87
C VAL A 74 2.53 -1.38 17.69
N ASN A 75 3.43 -2.30 18.05
CA ASN A 75 4.84 -2.14 17.78
C ASN A 75 5.11 -2.60 16.36
N VAL A 76 5.59 -1.67 15.55
CA VAL A 76 5.91 -1.93 14.15
C VAL A 76 7.41 -2.04 14.03
N ARG A 77 7.89 -3.13 13.43
CA ARG A 77 9.32 -3.31 13.15
C ARG A 77 9.55 -3.12 11.66
N ALA A 78 10.43 -2.18 11.34
CA ALA A 78 10.94 -2.01 9.99
C ALA A 78 12.11 -2.98 9.73
N PHE A 79 12.47 -3.18 8.46
CA PHE A 79 13.55 -4.09 8.07
C PHE A 79 14.94 -3.70 8.61
N ASP A 80 15.15 -2.43 8.91
CA ASP A 80 16.36 -1.92 9.58
C ASP A 80 16.45 -2.37 11.06
N GLY A 81 15.45 -3.11 11.56
CA GLY A 81 15.34 -3.54 12.95
C GLY A 81 14.81 -2.44 13.87
N VAL A 82 14.59 -1.23 13.35
CA VAL A 82 14.07 -0.11 14.13
C VAL A 82 12.60 -0.35 14.41
N GLN A 83 12.29 -0.35 15.71
CA GLN A 83 10.93 -0.44 16.20
C GLN A 83 10.33 0.96 16.33
N ARG A 84 9.11 1.12 15.82
CA ARG A 84 8.33 2.36 15.91
C ARG A 84 6.94 2.04 16.44
N ASN A 85 6.46 2.90 17.33
CA ASN A 85 5.10 2.77 17.87
C ASN A 85 4.13 3.47 16.93
N THR A 86 2.98 2.85 16.67
CA THR A 86 1.89 3.54 15.98
C THR A 86 1.26 4.58 16.91
N LEU A 87 0.77 5.66 16.32
CA LEU A 87 -0.09 6.62 17.04
C LEU A 87 -1.49 6.04 17.27
N GLY A 88 -1.91 5.15 16.40
CA GLY A 88 -3.18 4.43 16.42
C GLY A 88 -3.49 3.88 15.03
N ALA A 89 -4.75 3.51 14.81
CA ALA A 89 -5.25 3.07 13.51
C ALA A 89 -6.38 3.97 13.00
N VAL A 90 -6.57 4.01 11.69
CA VAL A 90 -7.65 4.76 11.03
C VAL A 90 -8.25 3.93 9.89
N ASN A 91 -9.57 3.97 9.75
CA ASN A 91 -10.25 3.45 8.58
C ASN A 91 -10.43 4.58 7.55
N LEU A 92 -9.87 4.42 6.36
CA LEU A 92 -10.03 5.35 5.25
C LEU A 92 -10.75 4.66 4.10
N ASP A 93 -11.71 5.36 3.51
CA ASP A 93 -12.37 4.93 2.28
C ASP A 93 -11.50 5.38 1.10
N ILE A 94 -11.04 4.40 0.33
CA ILE A 94 -10.25 4.61 -0.87
C ILE A 94 -11.01 4.10 -2.10
N GLN A 95 -10.76 4.73 -3.25
CA GLN A 95 -11.38 4.38 -4.50
C GLN A 95 -10.31 4.23 -5.60
N MET A 96 -10.43 3.15 -6.36
CA MET A 96 -9.58 2.79 -7.49
C MET A 96 -10.48 2.49 -8.70
N GLY A 97 -10.61 3.46 -9.60
CA GLY A 97 -11.60 3.40 -10.68
C GLY A 97 -13.03 3.30 -10.10
N PRO A 98 -13.83 2.30 -10.50
CA PRO A 98 -15.20 2.11 -9.98
C PRO A 98 -15.27 1.26 -8.71
N ALA A 99 -14.13 0.84 -8.15
CA ALA A 99 -14.08 0.01 -6.95
C ALA A 99 -13.76 0.87 -5.72
N GLU A 100 -14.51 0.64 -4.64
CA GLU A 100 -14.37 1.33 -3.35
C GLU A 100 -13.98 0.31 -2.28
N PHE A 101 -13.06 0.71 -1.40
CA PHE A 101 -12.53 -0.13 -0.35
C PHE A 101 -12.43 0.67 0.94
N LYS A 102 -12.91 0.08 2.04
CA LYS A 102 -12.64 0.58 3.38
C LYS A 102 -11.39 -0.11 3.92
N VAL A 103 -10.32 0.66 4.13
CA VAL A 103 -9.00 0.12 4.46
C VAL A 103 -8.55 0.65 5.81
N GLU A 104 -8.18 -0.26 6.71
CA GLU A 104 -7.53 0.10 7.96
C GLU A 104 -6.04 0.38 7.71
N PHE A 105 -5.57 1.53 8.18
CA PHE A 105 -4.18 1.95 8.16
C PHE A 105 -3.66 2.12 9.58
N GLN A 106 -2.43 1.68 9.81
CA GLN A 106 -1.65 2.05 10.97
C GLN A 106 -1.03 3.43 10.75
N VAL A 107 -1.19 4.32 11.73
CA VAL A 107 -0.70 5.70 11.62
C VAL A 107 0.66 5.81 12.30
N LEU A 108 1.68 6.23 11.54
CA LEU A 108 3.04 6.40 12.04
C LEU A 108 3.51 7.84 11.81
N ASP A 109 4.23 8.41 12.77
CA ASP A 109 4.94 9.68 12.59
C ASP A 109 6.34 9.42 12.01
N ILE A 110 6.39 9.29 10.68
CA ILE A 110 7.59 8.94 9.93
C ILE A 110 7.71 9.83 8.69
N ILE A 111 8.96 10.02 8.24
CA ILE A 111 9.27 10.66 6.97
C ILE A 111 9.38 9.56 5.93
N THR A 112 8.56 9.63 4.88
CA THR A 112 8.45 8.59 3.84
C THR A 112 8.48 9.20 2.43
N SER A 113 8.87 8.38 1.46
CA SER A 113 8.78 8.70 0.02
C SER A 113 7.37 8.48 -0.55
N TYR A 114 6.51 7.76 0.17
CA TYR A 114 5.12 7.48 -0.17
C TYR A 114 4.15 8.25 0.73
N ASN A 115 2.93 8.47 0.23
CA ASN A 115 1.85 9.09 1.01
C ASN A 115 0.95 8.05 1.69
N LEU A 116 0.83 6.87 1.11
CA LEU A 116 0.19 5.71 1.74
C LEU A 116 0.97 4.47 1.33
N LEU A 117 0.98 3.45 2.18
CA LEU A 117 1.46 2.12 1.85
C LEU A 117 0.29 1.16 1.95
N LEU A 118 0.01 0.44 0.86
CA LEU A 118 -0.94 -0.64 0.81
C LEU A 118 -0.18 -1.96 0.84
N GLY A 119 -0.26 -2.64 1.97
CA GLY A 119 0.44 -3.89 2.23
C GLY A 119 -0.42 -5.10 1.90
N ARG A 120 0.06 -6.27 2.34
CA ARG A 120 -0.68 -7.54 2.25
C ARG A 120 -2.13 -7.48 2.75
N PRO A 121 -2.47 -6.79 3.87
CA PRO A 121 -3.86 -6.71 4.31
C PRO A 121 -4.81 -6.14 3.25
N PHE A 122 -4.43 -5.05 2.56
CA PHE A 122 -5.20 -4.53 1.44
C PHE A 122 -5.14 -5.45 0.22
N ILE A 123 -3.92 -5.87 -0.17
CA ILE A 123 -3.69 -6.67 -1.39
C ILE A 123 -4.53 -7.95 -1.36
N HIS A 124 -4.54 -8.65 -0.23
CA HIS A 124 -5.30 -9.89 -0.07
C HIS A 124 -6.82 -9.63 -0.01
N MET A 125 -7.26 -8.59 0.71
CA MET A 125 -8.67 -8.24 0.82
C MET A 125 -9.29 -7.88 -0.53
N ALA A 126 -8.58 -7.09 -1.34
CA ALA A 126 -9.05 -6.63 -2.63
C ALA A 126 -8.79 -7.63 -3.78
N GLY A 127 -8.08 -8.74 -3.52
CA GLY A 127 -7.70 -9.70 -4.56
C GLY A 127 -6.77 -9.09 -5.61
N VAL A 128 -5.92 -8.15 -5.19
CA VAL A 128 -5.01 -7.43 -6.08
C VAL A 128 -3.80 -8.27 -6.40
N VAL A 129 -3.42 -8.27 -7.68
CA VAL A 129 -2.17 -8.82 -8.18
C VAL A 129 -1.31 -7.65 -8.66
N PRO A 130 -0.36 -7.17 -7.85
CA PRO A 130 0.56 -6.14 -8.28
C PRO A 130 1.68 -6.71 -9.16
N SER A 131 2.15 -5.92 -10.13
CA SER A 131 3.35 -6.24 -10.87
C SER A 131 4.26 -5.02 -10.99
N THR A 132 5.36 -5.03 -10.23
CA THR A 132 6.43 -4.05 -10.37
C THR A 132 7.08 -4.13 -11.75
N LEU A 133 7.18 -5.31 -12.36
CA LEU A 133 7.73 -5.45 -13.72
C LEU A 133 6.90 -4.73 -14.79
N HIS A 134 5.56 -4.78 -14.69
CA HIS A 134 4.67 -4.15 -15.66
C HIS A 134 4.23 -2.74 -15.22
N GLN A 135 4.67 -2.30 -14.04
CA GLN A 135 4.26 -1.02 -13.42
C GLN A 135 2.74 -0.81 -13.44
N LEU A 136 1.98 -1.84 -13.04
CA LEU A 136 0.53 -1.82 -12.90
C LEU A 136 0.07 -2.91 -11.92
N MET A 137 -1.18 -2.83 -11.49
CA MET A 137 -1.84 -3.89 -10.72
C MET A 137 -3.21 -4.23 -11.32
N LYS A 138 -3.64 -5.48 -11.10
CA LYS A 138 -4.89 -6.01 -11.62
C LYS A 138 -5.71 -6.66 -10.52
N PHE A 139 -7.03 -6.55 -10.61
CA PHE A 139 -7.96 -7.28 -9.75
C PHE A 139 -9.31 -7.45 -10.45
N VAL A 140 -10.16 -8.32 -9.91
CA VAL A 140 -11.49 -8.58 -10.47
C VAL A 140 -12.52 -7.78 -9.67
N TRP A 141 -13.34 -7.00 -10.36
CA TRP A 141 -14.45 -6.25 -9.77
C TRP A 141 -15.70 -6.46 -10.62
N LYS A 142 -16.77 -6.99 -10.01
CA LYS A 142 -18.03 -7.31 -10.70
C LYS A 142 -17.80 -8.08 -12.02
N ASP A 143 -17.01 -9.15 -11.95
CA ASP A 143 -16.66 -10.02 -13.09
C ASP A 143 -15.87 -9.33 -14.22
N GLN A 144 -15.28 -8.16 -13.95
CA GLN A 144 -14.42 -7.44 -14.89
C GLN A 144 -13.00 -7.32 -14.33
N GLU A 145 -11.99 -7.52 -15.19
CA GLU A 145 -10.61 -7.19 -14.85
C GLU A 145 -10.47 -5.66 -14.81
N LEU A 146 -10.13 -5.13 -13.65
CA LEU A 146 -9.70 -3.75 -13.48
C LEU A 146 -8.17 -3.69 -13.52
N VAL A 147 -7.66 -2.75 -14.31
CA VAL A 147 -6.24 -2.47 -14.45
C VAL A 147 -5.97 -1.08 -13.91
N ILE A 148 -5.10 -0.99 -12.91
CA ILE A 148 -4.64 0.28 -12.34
C ILE A 148 -3.16 0.45 -12.68
N TYR A 149 -2.86 1.48 -13.46
CA TYR A 149 -1.51 1.78 -13.88
C TYR A 149 -0.71 2.45 -12.77
N GLY A 150 0.56 2.10 -12.71
CA GLY A 150 1.53 2.79 -11.89
C GLY A 150 1.80 4.23 -12.36
N GLU A 151 2.31 5.04 -11.46
CA GLU A 151 2.77 6.38 -11.76
C GLU A 151 3.97 6.34 -12.72
N GLY A 152 3.90 7.15 -13.78
CA GLY A 152 4.93 7.19 -14.82
C GLY A 152 4.84 6.10 -15.89
N SER A 153 3.88 5.17 -15.79
CA SER A 153 3.63 4.14 -16.83
C SER A 153 3.03 4.73 -18.12
N HIS A 154 2.37 5.89 -18.02
CA HIS A 154 1.87 6.66 -19.16
C HIS A 154 2.21 8.15 -18.99
N SER A 155 2.89 8.74 -19.97
CA SER A 155 3.17 10.17 -19.97
C SER A 155 1.89 10.98 -20.25
N ASN A 156 1.01 11.22 -19.27
CA ASN A 156 0.27 12.48 -19.19
C ASN A 156 -0.36 12.78 -17.82
N ARG A 157 0.13 13.89 -17.27
CA ARG A 157 -0.44 14.87 -16.32
C ARG A 157 -1.86 14.64 -15.78
N TYR A 158 -1.94 14.30 -14.49
CA TYR A 158 -2.78 15.02 -13.52
C TYR A 158 -2.01 15.14 -12.21
N ALA A 159 -1.54 16.34 -11.88
CA ALA A 159 -1.06 16.69 -10.55
C ALA A 159 -2.15 17.51 -9.85
N PRO A 160 -2.58 17.09 -8.65
CA PRO A 160 -2.61 18.06 -7.57
C PRO A 160 -2.14 17.51 -6.20
N ILE A 161 -1.20 18.29 -5.61
CA ILE A 161 -0.83 18.59 -4.21
C ILE A 161 -0.72 17.40 -3.22
N VAL A 162 0.40 17.12 -2.53
CA VAL A 162 1.54 17.97 -2.10
C VAL A 162 2.88 17.43 -2.62
N ASP A 163 3.63 18.26 -3.34
CA ASP A 163 5.08 18.15 -3.43
C ASP A 163 5.71 18.88 -2.25
N ASN A 164 6.23 18.09 -1.32
CA ASN A 164 7.44 18.40 -0.58
C ASN A 164 7.93 17.09 0.04
N VAL A 165 8.69 16.33 -0.75
CA VAL A 165 9.56 15.30 -0.20
C VAL A 165 10.98 15.87 -0.22
N SER A 166 11.55 16.00 0.98
CA SER A 166 12.97 16.26 1.18
C SER A 166 13.80 15.19 0.48
N ARG A 167 14.84 15.58 -0.24
CA ARG A 167 15.82 14.65 -0.82
C ARG A 167 16.46 13.82 0.31
N GLY A 168 16.03 12.57 0.48
CA GLY A 168 16.60 11.63 1.46
C GLY A 168 15.60 10.68 2.15
N CYS A 169 14.52 10.27 1.48
CA CYS A 169 13.54 9.34 2.08
C CYS A 169 13.91 7.88 1.85
N ASP A 170 13.86 7.08 2.91
CA ASP A 170 14.01 5.64 2.86
C ASP A 170 12.65 4.94 2.70
N PHE A 171 12.63 3.83 1.96
CA PHE A 171 11.46 2.97 1.86
C PHE A 171 11.48 1.97 3.02
N TYR A 172 10.47 2.03 3.88
CA TYR A 172 10.30 1.08 4.98
C TYR A 172 9.14 0.15 4.68
N THR A 173 9.45 -1.11 4.38
CA THR A 173 8.51 -2.21 4.54
C THR A 173 8.47 -2.60 6.00
N VAL A 174 7.29 -2.94 6.51
CA VAL A 174 7.08 -3.16 7.93
C VAL A 174 6.29 -4.43 8.22
N GLU A 175 6.54 -5.00 9.38
CA GLU A 175 5.74 -6.09 9.92
C GLU A 175 5.29 -5.79 11.36
N LEU A 176 4.19 -6.43 11.76
CA LEU A 176 3.67 -6.36 13.12
C LEU A 176 4.51 -7.20 14.07
N VAL A 177 4.90 -6.61 15.20
CA VAL A 177 5.48 -7.34 16.33
C VAL A 177 4.52 -7.22 17.51
N ASN A 178 3.99 -8.35 17.98
CA ASN A 178 3.03 -8.38 19.08
C ASN A 178 3.56 -7.67 20.33
N ALA A 179 2.68 -6.95 21.05
CA ALA A 179 2.95 -6.46 22.40
C ALA A 179 2.86 -7.62 23.40
N ASN A 180 3.96 -7.90 24.12
CA ASN A 180 4.14 -9.10 24.93
C ASN A 180 3.10 -9.28 26.05
N GLY A 181 2.56 -10.50 26.18
CA GLY A 181 2.20 -11.07 27.47
C GLY A 181 3.39 -11.88 28.00
N GLY A 182 4.02 -11.42 29.09
CA GLY A 182 5.13 -12.13 29.72
C GLY A 182 4.68 -13.38 30.48
N ALA A 183 5.41 -14.48 30.29
CA ALA A 183 5.69 -15.47 31.33
C ALA A 183 6.97 -16.20 30.92
N GLY A 184 8.01 -16.07 31.74
CA GLY A 184 9.30 -16.71 31.49
C GLY A 184 9.23 -18.23 31.57
N LYS A 185 10.09 -18.89 30.80
CA LYS A 185 11.21 -19.70 31.31
C LYS A 185 11.95 -20.29 30.12
N CYS A 186 13.20 -19.87 29.98
CA CYS A 186 14.25 -20.64 29.34
C CYS A 186 14.28 -22.02 29.97
N HIS A 187 14.19 -23.12 29.21
CA HIS A 187 14.76 -24.43 29.52
C HIS A 187 15.06 -25.19 28.22
N ARG A 188 16.37 -25.40 28.01
CA ARG A 188 17.13 -26.37 27.21
C ARG A 188 16.62 -26.75 25.82
#